data_AF-A0A554UKK5-F1
#
_entry.id   AF-A0A554UKK5-F1
#
_cell.length_a   1.000
_cell.length_b   1.000
_cell.length_c   1.000
_cell.angle_alpha   90.00
_cell.angle_beta   90.00
_cell.angle_gamma   90.00
#
_symmetry.space_group_name_H-M   'P 1'
#
loop_
_entity.id
_entity.type
_entity.pdbx_description
1 polymer ?
#
loop_
_entity_poly.entity_id
_entity_poly.type
_entity_poly.pdbx_seq_one_letter_code
_entity_poly.pdbx_strand_id
1 'polypeptide(L)'
;MRNFLDLSTPAKRFRLVAYWEAVTWAALLVAMYFKWVLGHTEAVQIPGMVHGVAGFILFVVVALVTAKQLSWDLKTTLLALISSVPPFGTIVFEIWAVRTGKLAELSAAAANEPALAQP
;
A
#
# COMPACT_ATOMS: atom_id res chain seq x y z
N MET A 1 -22.88 -12.58 1.95
CA MET A 1 -21.46 -12.91 2.22
C MET A 1 -20.66 -11.63 2.07
N ARG A 2 -19.93 -11.18 3.10
CA ARG A 2 -19.02 -10.03 2.98
C ARG A 2 -17.85 -10.49 2.12
N ASN A 3 -17.73 -9.96 0.91
CA ASN A 3 -16.58 -10.26 0.04
C ASN A 3 -15.39 -9.48 0.57
N PHE A 4 -14.56 -10.13 1.38
CA PHE A 4 -13.32 -9.55 1.93
C PHE A 4 -12.32 -9.15 0.83
N LEU A 5 -12.51 -9.63 -0.40
CA LEU A 5 -11.73 -9.32 -1.59
C LEU A 5 -12.53 -8.49 -2.61
N ASP A 6 -13.40 -7.60 -2.14
CA ASP A 6 -14.06 -6.64 -3.03
C ASP A 6 -13.02 -5.66 -3.60
N LEU A 7 -12.64 -5.85 -4.86
CA LEU A 7 -11.70 -5.02 -5.61
C LEU A 7 -12.40 -4.27 -6.75
N SER A 8 -13.69 -4.00 -6.57
CA SER A 8 -14.52 -3.31 -7.57
C SER A 8 -14.02 -1.90 -7.88
N THR A 9 -13.42 -1.20 -6.90
CA THR A 9 -13.01 0.20 -7.07
C THR A 9 -11.50 0.40 -7.11
N PRO A 10 -11.02 1.47 -7.77
CA PRO A 10 -9.60 1.81 -7.81
C PRO A 10 -9.01 2.01 -6.41
N ALA A 11 -9.79 2.61 -5.51
CA ALA A 11 -9.40 2.88 -4.13
C ALA A 11 -9.12 1.57 -3.35
N LYS A 12 -9.99 0.57 -3.47
CA LYS A 12 -9.80 -0.74 -2.83
C LYS A 12 -8.61 -1.50 -3.39
N ARG A 13 -8.40 -1.45 -4.72
CA ARG A 13 -7.21 -2.03 -5.38
C ARG A 13 -5.93 -1.39 -4.86
N PHE A 14 -5.89 -0.06 -4.78
CA PHE A 14 -4.73 0.66 -4.25
C PHE A 14 -4.46 0.26 -2.79
N ARG A 15 -5.48 0.25 -1.92
CA ARG A 15 -5.33 -0.18 -0.52
C ARG A 15 -4.79 -1.61 -0.41
N LEU A 16 -5.30 -2.55 -1.21
CA LEU A 16 -4.79 -3.93 -1.21
C LEU A 16 -3.31 -3.98 -1.54
N VAL A 17 -2.89 -3.28 -2.60
CA VAL A 17 -1.47 -3.28 -3.03
C VAL A 17 -0.59 -2.55 -2.02
N ALA A 18 -1.08 -1.47 -1.39
CA ALA A 18 -0.37 -0.80 -0.30
C ALA A 18 -0.11 -1.75 0.89
N TYR A 19 -1.09 -2.60 1.23
CA TYR A 19 -0.96 -3.59 2.31
C TYR A 19 -0.04 -4.74 1.92
N TRP A 20 -0.14 -5.21 0.67
CA TRP A 20 0.79 -6.19 0.12
C TRP A 20 2.24 -5.69 0.20
N GLU A 21 2.49 -4.44 -0.22
CA GLU A 21 3.81 -3.83 -0.16
C GLU A 21 4.36 -3.78 1.28
N ALA A 22 3.50 -3.44 2.25
CA ALA A 22 3.87 -3.42 3.66
C ALA A 22 4.23 -4.83 4.20
N VAL A 23 3.50 -5.86 3.79
CA VAL A 23 3.78 -7.25 4.17
C VAL A 23 5.11 -7.71 3.56
N THR A 24 5.38 -7.40 2.30
CA THR A 24 6.65 -7.75 1.65
C THR A 24 7.84 -6.99 2.26
N TRP A 25 7.65 -5.73 2.67
CA TRP A 25 8.61 -4.99 3.49
C TRP A 25 8.89 -5.69 4.83
N ALA A 26 7.86 -6.15 5.54
CA ALA A 26 8.05 -6.87 6.80
C ALA A 26 8.84 -8.18 6.60
N ALA A 27 8.53 -8.94 5.54
CA ALA A 27 9.28 -10.14 5.17
C ALA A 27 10.74 -9.81 4.83
N LEU A 28 10.99 -8.69 4.14
CA LEU A 28 12.33 -8.21 3.82
C LEU A 28 13.12 -7.84 5.09
N LEU A 29 12.50 -7.18 6.07
CA LEU A 29 13.14 -6.86 7.34
C LEU A 29 13.51 -8.12 8.13
N VAL A 30 12.62 -9.13 8.14
CA VAL A 30 12.94 -10.45 8.72
C VAL A 30 14.13 -11.07 7.99
N ALA A 31 14.13 -11.07 6.65
CA ALA A 31 15.26 -11.59 5.89
C ALA A 31 16.57 -10.85 6.14
N MET A 32 16.52 -9.54 6.33
CA MET A 32 17.68 -8.74 6.74
C MET A 32 18.20 -9.14 8.12
N TYR A 33 17.33 -9.46 9.07
CA TYR A 33 17.74 -10.01 10.36
C TYR A 33 18.50 -11.34 10.18
N PHE A 34 17.97 -12.26 9.37
CA PHE A 34 18.66 -13.53 9.07
C PHE A 34 20.03 -13.30 8.41
N LYS A 35 20.12 -12.36 7.47
CA LYS A 35 21.38 -12.00 6.79
C LYS A 35 22.42 -11.44 7.76
N TRP A 36 22.04 -10.43 8.54
CA TRP A 36 23.00 -9.64 9.32
C TRP A 36 23.27 -10.19 10.71
N VAL A 37 22.31 -10.88 11.33
CA VAL A 37 22.42 -11.40 12.70
C VAL A 37 22.76 -12.89 12.72
N LEU A 38 22.18 -13.67 11.80
CA LEU A 38 22.35 -15.13 11.75
C LEU A 38 23.32 -15.59 10.65
N GLY A 39 23.82 -14.68 9.81
CA GLY A 39 24.79 -14.97 8.74
C GLY A 39 24.20 -15.62 7.48
N HIS A 40 22.88 -15.76 7.37
CA HIS A 40 22.18 -16.37 6.23
C HIS A 40 21.96 -15.37 5.09
N THR A 41 22.99 -15.16 4.27
CA THR A 41 22.95 -14.17 3.18
C THR A 41 21.91 -14.46 2.10
N GLU A 42 21.56 -15.73 1.90
CA GLU A 42 20.57 -16.24 0.95
C GLU A 42 19.13 -15.84 1.32
N ALA A 43 18.85 -15.59 2.61
CA ALA A 43 17.51 -15.31 3.10
C ALA A 43 16.87 -14.06 2.47
N VAL A 44 17.69 -13.10 2.00
CA VAL A 44 17.22 -11.84 1.39
C VAL A 44 16.86 -11.96 -0.09
N GLN A 45 17.31 -13.01 -0.78
CA GLN A 45 17.17 -13.08 -2.24
C GLN A 45 15.70 -13.09 -2.68
N ILE A 46 14.89 -13.98 -2.09
CA ILE A 46 13.47 -14.10 -2.44
C ILE A 46 12.67 -12.88 -1.96
N PRO A 47 12.71 -12.49 -0.65
CA PRO A 47 11.94 -11.34 -0.18
C PRO A 47 12.37 -10.03 -0.84
N GLY A 48 13.66 -9.86 -1.14
CA GLY A 48 14.19 -8.70 -1.85
C GLY A 48 13.65 -8.60 -3.27
N MET A 49 13.64 -9.70 -4.03
CA MET A 49 13.06 -9.71 -5.38
C MET A 49 11.53 -9.53 -5.36
N VAL A 50 10.84 -10.19 -4.43
CA VAL A 50 9.38 -10.12 -4.29
C VAL A 50 8.96 -8.70 -3.93
N HIS A 51 9.61 -8.08 -2.96
CA HIS A 51 9.32 -6.70 -2.58
C HIS A 51 9.73 -5.71 -3.69
N GLY A 52 10.99 -5.76 -4.12
CA GLY A 52 11.58 -4.73 -4.98
C GLY A 52 11.21 -4.80 -6.46
N VAL A 53 11.01 -5.99 -7.04
CA VAL A 53 10.64 -6.11 -8.46
C VAL A 53 9.15 -6.36 -8.61
N ALA A 54 8.63 -7.42 -7.99
CA ALA A 54 7.24 -7.80 -8.17
C ALA A 54 6.28 -6.85 -7.45
N GLY A 55 6.58 -6.48 -6.20
CA GLY A 55 5.79 -5.56 -5.37
C GLY A 55 5.83 -4.13 -5.89
N PHE A 56 7.02 -3.57 -6.02
CA PHE A 56 7.20 -2.19 -6.48
C PHE A 56 6.60 -1.93 -7.86
N ILE A 57 6.84 -2.77 -8.87
CA ILE A 57 6.29 -2.56 -10.22
C ILE A 57 4.75 -2.63 -10.18
N LEU A 58 4.19 -3.60 -9.46
CA LEU A 58 2.74 -3.71 -9.27
C LEU A 58 2.18 -2.44 -8.59
N PHE A 59 2.84 -1.96 -7.54
CA PHE A 59 2.47 -0.73 -6.85
C PHE A 59 2.50 0.48 -7.78
N VAL A 60 3.57 0.67 -8.57
CA VAL A 60 3.68 1.78 -9.52
C VAL A 60 2.54 1.75 -10.54
N VAL A 61 2.27 0.59 -11.15
CA VAL A 61 1.19 0.46 -12.14
C VAL A 61 -0.17 0.80 -11.52
N VAL A 62 -0.48 0.23 -10.35
CA VAL A 62 -1.76 0.48 -9.67
C VAL A 62 -1.86 1.92 -9.19
N ALA A 63 -0.78 2.52 -8.71
CA ALA A 63 -0.73 3.93 -8.31
C ALA A 63 -1.02 4.86 -9.50
N LEU A 64 -0.41 4.62 -10.67
CA LEU A 64 -0.64 5.43 -11.87
C LEU A 64 -2.05 5.26 -12.43
N VAL A 65 -2.59 4.04 -12.45
CA VAL A 65 -3.97 3.78 -12.87
C VAL A 65 -4.95 4.48 -11.93
N THR A 66 -4.73 4.37 -10.61
CA THR A 66 -5.55 5.03 -9.59
C THR A 66 -5.45 6.54 -9.70
N ALA A 67 -4.24 7.08 -9.88
CA ALA A 67 -4.00 8.50 -10.08
C ALA A 67 -4.79 9.05 -11.26
N LYS A 68 -4.80 8.33 -12.39
CA LYS A 68 -5.59 8.71 -13.57
C LYS A 68 -7.10 8.62 -13.32
N GLN A 69 -7.57 7.57 -12.65
CA GLN A 69 -9.00 7.34 -12.40
C GLN A 69 -9.59 8.26 -11.35
N LEU A 70 -8.79 8.66 -10.35
CA LEU A 70 -9.18 9.57 -9.28
C LEU A 70 -8.68 11.01 -9.50
N SER A 71 -8.17 11.30 -10.70
CA SER A 71 -7.66 12.63 -11.09
C SER A 71 -6.69 13.23 -10.07
N TRP A 72 -5.75 12.42 -9.58
CA TRP A 72 -4.69 12.90 -8.68
C TRP A 72 -3.81 13.91 -9.39
N ASP A 73 -3.45 14.96 -8.66
CA ASP A 73 -2.43 15.89 -9.09
C ASP A 73 -1.03 15.26 -9.01
N LEU A 74 -0.07 15.87 -9.69
CA LEU A 74 1.30 15.36 -9.77
C LEU A 74 1.92 15.18 -8.38
N LYS A 75 1.63 16.08 -7.42
CA LYS A 75 2.16 15.97 -6.06
C LYS A 75 1.65 14.73 -5.35
N THR A 76 0.34 14.45 -5.42
CA THR A 76 -0.26 13.25 -4.81
C THR A 76 0.33 11.97 -5.41
N THR A 77 0.49 11.94 -6.75
CA THR A 77 1.12 10.81 -7.45
C THR A 77 2.56 10.61 -7.01
N LEU A 78 3.35 11.68 -6.92
CA LEU A 78 4.74 11.59 -6.44
C LEU A 78 4.82 11.15 -4.98
N LEU A 79 3.95 11.66 -4.09
CA LEU A 79 3.88 11.17 -2.72
C LEU A 79 3.58 9.68 -2.66
N ALA A 80 2.66 9.19 -3.50
CA ALA A 80 2.34 7.76 -3.57
C ALA A 80 3.59 6.94 -3.94
N LEU A 81 4.30 7.33 -5.00
CA LEU A 81 5.49 6.63 -5.47
C LEU A 81 6.65 6.68 -4.44
N ILE A 82 6.86 7.83 -3.80
CA ILE A 82 7.89 7.97 -2.76
C ILE A 82 7.54 7.13 -1.54
N SER A 83 6.24 6.94 -1.25
CA SER A 83 5.79 6.17 -0.08
C SER A 83 6.17 4.69 -0.11
N SER A 84 6.47 4.10 -1.27
CA SER A 84 6.92 2.71 -1.34
C SER A 84 8.41 2.52 -1.01
N VAL A 85 9.20 3.60 -0.94
CA VAL A 85 10.64 3.56 -0.63
C VAL A 85 10.92 3.32 0.85
N PRO A 86 10.26 4.00 1.82
CA PRO A 86 10.46 3.68 3.23
C PRO A 86 9.59 2.48 3.66
N PRO A 87 10.06 1.70 4.65
CA PRO A 87 9.26 0.62 5.22
C PRO A 87 7.93 1.15 5.74
N PHE A 88 6.85 0.46 5.37
CA PHE A 88 5.46 0.80 5.73
C PHE A 88 4.96 2.18 5.25
N GLY A 89 5.72 2.89 4.41
CA GLY A 89 5.30 4.22 3.92
C GLY A 89 4.02 4.18 3.10
N THR A 90 3.77 3.10 2.37
CA THR A 90 2.53 2.88 1.61
C THR A 90 1.29 2.91 2.50
N ILE A 91 1.38 2.40 3.74
CA ILE A 91 0.30 2.44 4.73
C ILE A 91 0.04 3.87 5.19
N VAL A 92 1.11 4.61 5.50
CA VAL A 92 1.00 6.01 5.93
C VAL A 92 0.37 6.86 4.83
N PHE A 93 0.80 6.66 3.57
CA PHE A 93 0.20 7.33 2.43
C PHE A 93 -1.27 6.93 2.24
N GLU A 94 -1.60 5.64 2.34
CA GLU A 94 -2.98 5.15 2.22
C GLU A 94 -3.90 5.79 3.26
N ILE A 95 -3.50 5.82 4.53
CA ILE A 95 -4.26 6.47 5.61
C ILE A 95 -4.41 7.97 5.34
N TRP A 96 -3.34 8.65 4.96
CA TRP A 96 -3.38 10.08 4.62
C TRP A 96 -4.30 10.34 3.42
N ALA A 97 -4.25 9.50 2.39
CA ALA A 97 -5.05 9.64 1.18
C ALA A 97 -6.54 9.40 1.46
N VAL A 98 -6.88 8.44 2.32
CA VAL A 98 -8.27 8.27 2.81
C VAL A 98 -8.73 9.53 3.55
N ARG A 99 -7.94 10.03 4.51
CA ARG A 99 -8.30 11.18 5.34
C ARG A 99 -8.44 12.49 4.57
N THR A 100 -7.72 12.63 3.46
CA THR A 100 -7.73 13.83 2.60
C THR A 100 -8.68 13.74 1.41
N GLY A 101 -9.51 12.68 1.34
CA GLY A 101 -10.48 12.54 0.25
C GLY A 101 -9.90 12.00 -1.07
N LYS A 102 -8.64 11.61 -1.09
CA LYS A 102 -7.92 11.19 -2.30
C LYS A 102 -8.26 9.76 -2.74
N LEU A 103 -8.88 8.94 -1.88
CA LEU A 103 -9.31 7.57 -2.18
C LEU A 103 -10.83 7.40 -2.30
N ALA A 104 -11.53 8.44 -2.79
CA ALA A 104 -12.93 8.43 -3.22
C ALA A 104 -13.87 7.59 -2.32
N GLU A 105 -14.28 6.39 -2.75
CA GLU A 105 -15.19 5.51 -2.00
C GLU A 105 -14.68 5.21 -0.58
N LEU A 106 -13.38 4.93 -0.41
CA LEU A 106 -12.80 4.65 0.91
C LEU A 106 -12.84 5.89 1.80
N SER A 107 -12.60 7.07 1.23
CA SER A 107 -12.72 8.35 1.94
C SER A 107 -14.18 8.64 2.35
N ALA A 108 -15.14 8.36 1.48
CA ALA A 108 -16.56 8.53 1.76
C ALA A 108 -17.05 7.55 2.85
N ALA A 109 -16.63 6.29 2.80
CA ALA A 109 -16.93 5.31 3.83
C ALA A 109 -16.38 5.73 5.21
N ALA A 110 -15.13 6.18 5.27
CA ALA A 110 -14.50 6.65 6.50
C ALA A 110 -15.19 7.90 7.09
N ALA A 111 -15.75 8.78 6.25
CA ALA A 111 -16.53 9.94 6.71
C ALA A 111 -17.90 9.57 7.31
N ASN A 112 -18.48 8.44 6.90
CA ASN A 112 -19.79 7.96 7.37
C ASN A 112 -19.69 7.05 8.62
N GLU A 113 -18.51 6.49 8.89
CA GLU A 113 -18.23 5.63 10.05
C GLU A 113 -18.43 6.31 11.44
N PRO A 114 -18.09 7.59 11.66
CA PRO A 114 -18.36 8.25 12.96
C PRO A 114 -19.85 8.44 13.27
N ALA A 115 -20.76 8.35 12.29
CA ALA A 115 -22.20 8.53 12.50
C ALA A 115 -22.93 7.25 12.98
N LEU A 116 -22.32 6.07 12.82
CA LEU A 116 -22.92 4.77 13.21
C LEU A 116 -22.36 4.21 14.53
N ALA A 117 -21.39 4.90 15.16
CA ALA A 117 -20.77 4.51 16.42
C ALA A 117 -21.35 5.24 17.64
N GLN A 118 -22.63 5.64 17.60
CA GLN A 118 -23.35 6.15 18.77
C GLN A 118 -24.30 5.06 19.31
N PRO A 119 -24.15 4.62 20.58
CA PRO A 119 -25.10 3.71 21.23
C PRO A 119 -26.48 4.35 21.45
#